data_AF-A0A0K8Q9E0-F1
#
_entry.id   AF-A0A0K8Q9E0-F1
#
_cell.length_a   1.000
_cell.length_b   1.000
_cell.length_c   1.000
_cell.angle_alpha   90.00
_cell.angle_beta   90.00
_cell.angle_gamma   90.00
#
_symmetry.space_group_name_H-M   'P 1'
#
loop_
_entity.id
_entity.type
_entity.pdbx_description
1 polymer ?
#
loop_
_entity_poly.entity_id
_entity_poly.type
_entity_poly.pdbx_seq_one_letter_code
_entity_poly.pdbx_strand_id
1 'polypeptide(L)'
;MEQVRLLTKESKEAARGGANSTGPWSSYDVVAQVRELLGSLPIEQATDLVRAFAFYFHLANAAEQVHRVRTLRTRQEKDGWLAKAVSEIADKAGTSVLQEVVDELDVRPIFTAHPTEASRRSVLDKIRRLSDVLAVSTEEGSSARRRQDRQLSEVIDQMWQTDELRQVRPTPVDEARNAIYYLNSILTDAMPEMLSDLSDLLGEHGVTLPSQTAPIRFGSWIGGDRDGNPNVTPAVTREILQIQNQHAVRISIAMIDGLISILSNSTALSGVDQELLDSINTDLKNLPGLDRRVLELNAQEPTASS
;
A
#
# COMPACT_ATOMS: atom_id res chain seq x y z
N MET A 1 -12.63 15.69 26.42
CA MET A 1 -13.05 15.61 25.00
C MET A 1 -14.26 16.48 24.70
N GLU A 2 -15.39 16.28 25.38
CA GLU A 2 -16.63 17.00 25.08
C GLU A 2 -16.55 18.52 25.31
N GLN A 3 -15.92 18.96 26.40
CA GLN A 3 -15.66 20.39 26.67
C GLN A 3 -14.77 21.05 25.62
N VAL A 4 -13.68 20.40 25.18
CA VAL A 4 -12.79 20.94 24.12
C VAL A 4 -13.52 21.03 22.78
N ARG A 5 -14.35 20.03 22.46
CA ARG A 5 -15.18 20.00 21.24
C ARG A 5 -16.27 21.07 21.27
N LEU A 6 -16.89 21.33 22.42
CA LEU A 6 -17.86 22.41 22.61
C LEU A 6 -17.21 23.78 22.42
N LEU A 7 -16.06 24.03 23.05
CA LEU A 7 -15.31 25.28 22.92
C LEU A 7 -14.87 25.56 21.46
N THR A 8 -14.42 24.53 20.72
CA THR A 8 -14.06 24.68 19.30
C THR A 8 -15.28 24.84 18.37
N LYS A 9 -16.42 24.23 18.72
CA LYS A 9 -17.68 24.40 17.97
C LYS A 9 -18.24 25.80 18.15
N GLU A 10 -18.30 26.30 19.38
CA GLU A 10 -18.75 27.67 19.71
C GLU A 10 -17.86 28.72 19.03
N SER A 11 -16.55 28.47 18.94
CA SER A 11 -15.60 29.30 18.19
C SER A 11 -15.86 29.35 16.68
N LYS A 12 -16.10 28.19 16.05
CA LYS A 12 -16.41 28.11 14.61
C LYS A 12 -17.75 28.75 14.26
N GLU A 13 -18.72 28.67 15.17
CA GLU A 13 -20.02 29.33 15.02
C GLU A 13 -19.89 30.85 15.16
N ALA A 14 -19.04 31.34 16.07
CA ALA A 14 -18.72 32.76 16.18
C ALA A 14 -17.96 33.31 14.96
N ALA A 15 -17.04 32.53 14.37
CA ALA A 15 -16.25 32.95 13.20
C ALA A 15 -17.02 32.96 11.87
N ARG A 16 -18.19 32.30 11.78
CA ARG A 16 -18.97 32.19 10.53
C ARG A 16 -20.00 33.30 10.31
N GLY A 17 -20.12 34.29 11.20
CA GLY A 17 -20.86 35.54 10.95
C GLY A 17 -22.33 35.35 10.54
N GLY A 18 -23.08 34.46 11.21
CA GLY A 18 -24.53 34.42 11.06
C GLY A 18 -25.19 35.51 11.90
N ALA A 19 -26.24 36.15 11.40
CA ALA A 19 -26.91 37.33 11.98
C ALA A 19 -27.48 37.21 13.43
N ASN A 20 -27.23 36.09 14.12
CA ASN A 20 -27.51 35.86 15.54
C ASN A 20 -26.25 35.50 16.36
N SER A 21 -25.02 35.79 15.88
CA SER A 21 -23.79 35.50 16.62
C SER A 21 -23.57 36.50 17.77
N THR A 22 -24.12 36.21 18.94
CA THR A 22 -23.92 36.95 20.20
C THR A 22 -22.95 36.25 21.15
N GLY A 23 -21.98 35.50 20.63
CA GLY A 23 -20.90 34.93 21.45
C GLY A 23 -19.80 35.96 21.72
N PRO A 24 -19.33 36.15 22.96
CA PRO A 24 -18.42 37.24 23.32
C PRO A 24 -16.94 36.99 22.98
N TRP A 25 -16.63 35.97 22.18
CA TRP A 25 -15.26 35.43 22.05
C TRP A 25 -14.73 35.51 20.63
N SER A 26 -13.56 36.13 20.46
CA SER A 26 -12.78 36.06 19.22
C SER A 26 -12.10 34.69 19.09
N SER A 27 -11.64 34.32 17.89
CA SER A 27 -10.87 33.07 17.69
C SER A 27 -9.59 33.01 18.56
N TYR A 28 -9.07 34.16 19.02
CA TYR A 28 -7.92 34.24 19.93
C TYR A 28 -8.29 33.85 21.36
N ASP A 29 -9.50 34.21 21.83
CA ASP A 29 -9.93 33.92 23.20
C ASP A 29 -10.17 32.43 23.43
N VAL A 30 -10.61 31.72 22.39
CA VAL A 30 -10.82 30.26 22.45
C VAL A 30 -9.49 29.52 22.52
N VAL A 31 -8.46 29.96 21.80
CA VAL A 31 -7.12 29.36 21.89
C VAL A 31 -6.53 29.56 23.29
N ALA A 32 -6.75 30.74 23.90
CA ALA A 32 -6.31 31.02 25.26
C ALA A 32 -7.01 30.13 26.30
N GLN A 33 -8.34 29.99 26.22
CA GLN A 33 -9.12 29.14 27.11
C GLN A 33 -8.77 27.65 26.96
N VAL A 34 -8.59 27.17 25.73
CA VAL A 34 -8.16 25.79 25.49
C VAL A 34 -6.75 25.57 26.07
N ARG A 35 -5.85 26.55 25.94
CA ARG A 35 -4.50 26.45 26.53
C ARG A 35 -4.55 26.41 28.06
N GLU A 36 -5.37 27.23 28.70
CA GLU A 36 -5.54 27.25 30.15
C GLU A 36 -6.17 25.94 30.68
N LEU A 37 -7.20 25.46 29.99
CA LEU A 37 -7.82 24.16 30.29
C LEU A 37 -6.80 23.02 30.13
N LEU A 38 -6.04 22.98 29.03
CA LEU A 38 -5.02 21.96 28.82
C LEU A 38 -3.86 22.08 29.83
N GLY A 39 -3.48 23.29 30.21
CA GLY A 39 -2.40 23.56 31.16
C GLY A 39 -2.73 23.20 32.61
N SER A 40 -4.03 23.09 32.94
CA SER A 40 -4.50 22.71 34.28
C SER A 40 -4.80 21.21 34.44
N LEU A 41 -4.72 20.43 33.36
CA LEU A 41 -4.96 18.99 33.42
C LEU A 41 -3.78 18.23 34.06
N PRO A 42 -4.07 17.20 34.89
CA PRO A 42 -3.05 16.25 35.28
C PRO A 42 -2.41 15.58 34.06
N ILE A 43 -1.11 15.30 34.12
CA ILE A 43 -0.33 14.72 33.01
C ILE A 43 -0.95 13.42 32.48
N GLU A 44 -1.50 12.57 33.35
CA GLU A 44 -2.18 11.34 32.96
C GLU A 44 -3.42 11.62 32.09
N GLN A 45 -4.26 12.58 32.49
CA GLN A 45 -5.44 12.97 31.72
C GLN A 45 -5.07 13.65 30.40
N ALA A 46 -4.01 14.47 30.40
CA ALA A 46 -3.47 15.07 29.18
C ALA A 46 -2.97 13.98 28.21
N THR A 47 -2.33 12.93 28.72
CA THR A 47 -1.85 11.80 27.92
C THR A 47 -3.00 11.02 27.30
N ASP A 48 -4.03 10.68 28.08
CA ASP A 48 -5.24 10.02 27.57
C ASP A 48 -5.97 10.88 26.53
N LEU A 49 -6.00 12.20 26.73
CA LEU A 49 -6.62 13.13 25.79
C LEU A 49 -5.87 13.16 24.45
N VAL A 50 -4.53 13.24 24.49
CA VAL A 50 -3.69 13.17 23.28
C VAL A 50 -3.88 11.85 22.55
N ARG A 51 -3.91 10.73 23.29
CA ARG A 51 -4.14 9.39 22.71
C ARG A 51 -5.53 9.28 22.09
N ALA A 52 -6.57 9.81 22.74
CA ALA A 52 -7.92 9.85 22.19
C ALA A 52 -8.02 10.65 20.88
N PHE A 53 -7.32 11.80 20.79
CA PHE A 53 -7.28 12.57 19.55
C PHE A 53 -6.50 11.86 18.45
N ALA A 54 -5.31 11.32 18.75
CA ALA A 54 -4.53 10.54 17.78
C ALA A 54 -5.36 9.38 17.22
N PHE A 55 -6.01 8.63 18.11
CA PHE A 55 -6.87 7.51 17.73
C PHE A 55 -8.08 7.96 16.88
N TYR A 56 -8.74 9.06 17.25
CA TYR A 56 -9.81 9.65 16.44
C TYR A 56 -9.33 10.00 15.03
N PHE A 57 -8.16 10.61 14.89
CA PHE A 57 -7.59 10.94 13.58
C PHE A 57 -7.22 9.70 12.77
N HIS A 58 -6.69 8.65 13.40
CA HIS A 58 -6.45 7.38 12.73
C HIS A 58 -7.75 6.78 12.16
N LEU A 59 -8.83 6.76 12.95
CA LEU A 59 -10.13 6.27 12.51
C LEU A 59 -10.75 7.14 11.41
N ALA A 60 -10.70 8.46 11.56
CA ALA A 60 -11.21 9.41 10.56
C ALA A 60 -10.47 9.24 9.22
N ASN A 61 -9.13 9.17 9.27
CA ASN A 61 -8.32 8.93 8.09
C ASN A 61 -8.67 7.58 7.46
N ALA A 62 -8.74 6.50 8.24
CA ALA A 62 -9.09 5.18 7.72
C ALA A 62 -10.47 5.17 7.02
N ALA A 63 -11.48 5.81 7.62
CA ALA A 63 -12.81 5.94 7.04
C ALA A 63 -12.81 6.76 5.74
N GLU A 64 -12.09 7.88 5.71
CA GLU A 64 -11.93 8.70 4.51
C GLU A 64 -11.24 7.93 3.38
N GLN A 65 -10.18 7.19 3.69
CA GLN A 65 -9.44 6.38 2.73
C GLN A 65 -10.34 5.29 2.12
N VAL A 66 -11.11 4.56 2.95
CA VAL A 66 -12.08 3.56 2.48
C VAL A 66 -13.17 4.21 1.63
N HIS A 67 -13.71 5.36 2.05
CA HIS A 67 -14.70 6.08 1.27
C HIS A 67 -14.13 6.49 -0.10
N ARG A 68 -12.91 7.05 -0.14
CA ARG A 68 -12.24 7.43 -1.38
C ARG A 68 -12.04 6.22 -2.32
N VAL A 69 -11.59 5.09 -1.79
CA VAL A 69 -11.42 3.85 -2.57
C VAL A 69 -12.76 3.38 -3.12
N ARG A 70 -13.84 3.38 -2.31
CA ARG A 70 -15.18 3.02 -2.80
C ARG A 70 -15.64 3.94 -3.92
N THR A 71 -15.47 5.26 -3.77
CA THR A 71 -15.81 6.23 -4.83
C THR A 71 -15.02 5.96 -6.10
N LEU A 72 -13.72 5.65 -5.99
CA LEU A 72 -12.89 5.30 -7.15
C LEU A 72 -13.38 4.02 -7.84
N ARG A 73 -13.74 2.97 -7.08
CA ARG A 73 -14.26 1.70 -7.64
C ARG A 73 -15.65 1.83 -8.27
N THR A 74 -16.45 2.81 -7.84
CA THR A 74 -17.76 3.08 -8.47
C THR A 74 -17.66 3.91 -9.75
N ARG A 75 -16.50 4.49 -10.07
CA ARG A 75 -16.29 5.14 -11.37
C ARG A 75 -16.15 4.07 -12.44
N GLN A 76 -16.70 4.34 -13.62
CA GLN A 76 -16.39 3.51 -14.78
C GLN A 76 -14.90 3.64 -15.08
N GLU A 77 -14.23 2.54 -15.44
CA GLU A 77 -12.80 2.51 -15.75
C GLU A 77 -12.43 3.56 -16.83
N LYS A 78 -13.34 3.76 -17.81
CA LYS A 78 -13.20 4.76 -18.89
C LYS A 78 -13.18 6.22 -18.41
N ASP A 79 -13.70 6.51 -17.22
CA ASP A 79 -13.68 7.84 -16.62
C ASP A 79 -12.42 8.12 -15.79
N GLY A 80 -11.57 7.09 -15.62
CA GLY A 80 -10.30 7.17 -14.93
C GLY A 80 -9.34 8.17 -15.58
N TRP A 81 -8.44 8.74 -14.77
CA TRP A 81 -7.42 9.67 -15.27
C TRP A 81 -6.47 9.00 -16.28
N LEU A 82 -6.17 7.72 -16.09
CA LEU A 82 -5.30 6.95 -16.98
C LEU A 82 -5.97 6.68 -18.33
N ALA A 83 -7.21 6.22 -18.32
CA ALA A 83 -8.02 6.01 -19.53
C ALA A 83 -8.15 7.32 -20.34
N LYS A 84 -8.43 8.44 -19.67
CA LYS A 84 -8.49 9.76 -20.30
C LYS A 84 -7.15 10.16 -20.90
N ALA A 85 -6.04 9.97 -20.19
CA ALA A 85 -4.71 10.30 -20.70
C ALA A 85 -4.38 9.47 -21.95
N VAL A 86 -4.63 8.16 -21.93
CA VAL A 86 -4.40 7.27 -23.08
C VAL A 86 -5.25 7.69 -24.28
N SER A 87 -6.56 7.85 -24.09
CA SER A 87 -7.46 8.28 -25.17
C SER A 87 -7.09 9.65 -25.72
N GLU A 88 -6.79 10.63 -24.86
CA GLU A 88 -6.43 11.97 -25.30
C GLU A 88 -5.14 12.01 -26.12
N ILE A 89 -4.13 11.21 -25.75
CA ILE A 89 -2.88 11.11 -26.51
C ILE A 89 -3.15 10.43 -27.85
N ALA A 90 -3.88 9.30 -27.85
CA ALA A 90 -4.24 8.60 -29.08
C ALA A 90 -5.04 9.48 -30.04
N ASP A 91 -6.02 10.23 -29.54
CA ASP A 91 -6.92 11.06 -30.35
C ASP A 91 -6.24 12.32 -30.90
N LYS A 92 -5.36 12.95 -30.10
CA LYS A 92 -4.73 14.24 -30.48
C LYS A 92 -3.39 14.06 -31.19
N ALA A 93 -2.58 13.08 -30.81
CA ALA A 93 -1.22 12.88 -31.30
C ALA A 93 -1.06 11.62 -32.16
N GLY A 94 -2.04 10.71 -32.13
CA GLY A 94 -2.02 9.46 -32.89
C GLY A 94 -1.39 8.29 -32.12
N THR A 95 -1.69 7.08 -32.59
CA THR A 95 -1.29 5.83 -31.94
C THR A 95 0.23 5.57 -32.00
N SER A 96 0.92 6.05 -33.04
CA SER A 96 2.39 5.94 -33.12
C SER A 96 3.08 6.71 -32.01
N VAL A 97 2.61 7.94 -31.72
CA VAL A 97 3.15 8.76 -30.63
C VAL A 97 2.83 8.12 -29.28
N LEU A 98 1.65 7.54 -29.13
CA LEU A 98 1.30 6.81 -27.91
C LEU A 98 2.25 5.61 -27.68
N GLN A 99 2.60 4.85 -28.72
CA GLN A 99 3.57 3.75 -28.62
C GLN A 99 4.95 4.28 -28.20
N GLU A 100 5.46 5.34 -28.82
CA GLU A 100 6.75 5.96 -28.44
C GLU A 100 6.77 6.38 -26.96
N VAL A 101 5.69 7.01 -26.48
CA VAL A 101 5.57 7.42 -25.07
C VAL A 101 5.58 6.21 -24.13
N VAL A 102 4.89 5.13 -24.49
CA VAL A 102 4.84 3.89 -23.70
C VAL A 102 6.21 3.22 -23.67
N ASP A 103 6.93 3.20 -24.78
CA ASP A 103 8.25 2.58 -24.90
C ASP A 103 9.31 3.32 -24.05
N GLU A 104 9.17 4.64 -23.89
CA GLU A 104 10.07 5.48 -23.10
C GLU A 104 9.62 5.70 -21.65
N LEU A 105 8.43 5.21 -21.26
CA LEU A 105 7.86 5.46 -19.94
C LEU A 105 8.78 4.90 -18.83
N ASP A 106 9.29 5.78 -17.97
CA ASP A 106 10.13 5.41 -16.83
C ASP A 106 9.77 6.24 -15.58
N VAL A 107 9.00 5.64 -14.69
CA VAL A 107 8.57 6.24 -13.43
C VAL A 107 9.30 5.58 -12.28
N ARG A 108 9.98 6.39 -11.46
CA ARG A 108 10.81 5.88 -10.35
C ARG A 108 10.47 6.49 -8.99
N PRO A 109 9.41 6.04 -8.30
CA PRO A 109 9.13 6.50 -6.95
C PRO A 109 10.24 6.07 -5.98
N ILE A 110 10.71 7.02 -5.17
CA ILE A 110 11.80 6.79 -4.20
C ILE A 110 11.24 6.82 -2.79
N PHE A 111 11.35 5.71 -2.07
CA PHE A 111 11.04 5.64 -0.65
C PHE A 111 12.10 6.38 0.16
N THR A 112 11.63 7.24 1.06
CA THR A 112 12.47 7.96 2.01
C THR A 112 12.08 7.56 3.43
N ALA A 113 13.03 7.74 4.35
CA ALA A 113 12.76 7.58 5.77
C ALA A 113 11.72 8.61 6.21
N HIS A 114 10.72 8.22 6.98
CA HIS A 114 9.73 9.19 7.47
C HIS A 114 10.24 9.77 8.80
N PRO A 115 10.69 11.05 8.83
CA PRO A 115 11.45 11.60 9.95
C PRO A 115 10.70 11.63 11.28
N THR A 116 9.37 11.48 11.26
CA THR A 116 8.48 11.58 12.42
C THR A 116 7.48 10.43 12.56
N GLU A 117 7.66 9.28 11.89
CA GLU A 117 6.69 8.18 12.00
C GLU A 117 6.79 7.47 13.38
N ALA A 118 6.15 8.09 14.38
CA ALA A 118 6.10 7.64 15.75
C ALA A 118 5.26 6.37 15.92
N SER A 119 4.35 6.10 14.99
CA SER A 119 3.44 4.96 15.04
C SER A 119 4.19 3.64 14.84
N ARG A 120 3.90 2.67 15.70
CA ARG A 120 4.43 1.30 15.57
C ARG A 120 3.78 0.58 14.38
N ARG A 121 4.52 -0.37 13.79
CA ARG A 121 3.99 -1.27 12.74
C ARG A 121 2.67 -1.93 13.14
N SER A 122 2.54 -2.37 14.39
CA SER A 122 1.32 -2.98 14.92
C SER A 122 0.09 -2.06 14.82
N VAL A 123 0.27 -0.75 14.93
CA VAL A 123 -0.81 0.23 14.76
C VAL A 123 -1.20 0.32 13.29
N LEU A 124 -0.22 0.41 12.39
CA LEU A 124 -0.45 0.47 10.94
C LEU A 124 -1.16 -0.79 10.43
N ASP A 125 -0.78 -1.97 10.92
CA ASP A 125 -1.42 -3.24 10.59
C ASP A 125 -2.88 -3.30 11.09
N LYS A 126 -3.17 -2.73 12.28
CA LYS A 126 -4.54 -2.62 12.79
C LYS A 126 -5.37 -1.61 11.99
N ILE A 127 -4.80 -0.47 11.60
CA ILE A 127 -5.47 0.50 10.73
C ILE A 127 -5.82 -0.16 9.39
N ARG A 128 -4.88 -0.90 8.79
CA ARG A 128 -5.11 -1.64 7.55
C ARG A 128 -6.24 -2.64 7.71
N ARG A 129 -6.20 -3.46 8.77
CA ARG A 129 -7.26 -4.43 9.08
C ARG A 129 -8.62 -3.77 9.27
N LEU A 130 -8.66 -2.62 9.97
CA LEU A 130 -9.88 -1.84 10.15
C LEU A 130 -10.43 -1.35 8.80
N SER A 131 -9.56 -0.83 7.94
CA SER A 131 -9.92 -0.41 6.59
C SER A 131 -10.45 -1.56 5.73
N ASP A 132 -9.81 -2.73 5.77
CA ASP A 132 -10.23 -3.92 5.01
C ASP A 132 -11.62 -4.40 5.45
N VAL A 133 -11.84 -4.49 6.77
CA VAL A 133 -13.14 -4.86 7.33
C VAL A 133 -14.19 -3.83 6.95
N LEU A 134 -13.88 -2.54 7.06
CA LEU A 134 -14.81 -1.45 6.72
C LEU A 134 -15.11 -1.38 5.22
N ALA A 135 -14.18 -1.79 4.34
CA ALA A 135 -14.33 -1.74 2.90
C ALA A 135 -15.43 -2.67 2.38
N VAL A 136 -15.68 -3.79 3.06
CA VAL A 136 -16.75 -4.74 2.70
C VAL A 136 -18.12 -4.08 2.88
N SER A 137 -18.94 -4.08 1.83
CA SER A 137 -20.32 -3.59 1.91
C SER A 137 -21.19 -4.66 2.57
N THR A 138 -21.96 -4.28 3.59
CA THR A 138 -22.92 -5.18 4.24
C THR A 138 -24.26 -4.48 4.43
N GLU A 139 -25.34 -5.23 4.26
CA GLU A 139 -26.70 -4.72 4.41
C GLU A 139 -27.04 -4.48 5.89
N GLU A 140 -27.66 -3.33 6.18
CA GLU A 140 -28.11 -2.97 7.53
C GLU A 140 -29.05 -4.06 8.12
N GLY A 141 -28.87 -4.41 9.40
CA GLY A 141 -29.68 -5.44 10.07
C GLY A 141 -29.33 -6.90 9.72
N SER A 142 -28.49 -7.14 8.70
CA SER A 142 -28.06 -8.48 8.31
C SER A 142 -27.13 -9.14 9.36
N SER A 143 -27.02 -10.47 9.30
CA SER A 143 -26.03 -11.20 10.11
C SER A 143 -24.59 -10.84 9.72
N ALA A 144 -24.35 -10.47 8.45
CA ALA A 144 -23.06 -10.02 7.95
C ALA A 144 -22.66 -8.68 8.57
N ARG A 145 -23.58 -7.71 8.65
CA ARG A 145 -23.34 -6.43 9.32
C ARG A 145 -23.03 -6.61 10.80
N ARG A 146 -23.79 -7.44 11.52
CA ARG A 146 -23.48 -7.76 12.93
C ARG A 146 -22.09 -8.37 13.13
N ARG A 147 -21.62 -9.20 12.19
CA ARG A 147 -20.26 -9.77 12.23
C ARG A 147 -19.20 -8.70 11.94
N GLN A 148 -19.44 -7.84 10.95
CA GLN A 148 -18.56 -6.73 10.62
C GLN A 148 -18.41 -5.76 11.79
N ASP A 149 -19.53 -5.34 12.41
CA ASP A 149 -19.51 -4.43 13.56
C ASP A 149 -18.70 -5.03 14.73
N ARG A 150 -18.85 -6.34 14.98
CA ARG A 150 -18.05 -7.04 16.00
C ARG A 150 -16.55 -7.01 15.67
N GLN A 151 -16.18 -7.31 14.43
CA GLN A 151 -14.78 -7.27 13.99
C GLN A 151 -14.20 -5.86 14.09
N LEU A 152 -14.97 -4.83 13.74
CA LEU A 152 -14.54 -3.44 13.90
C LEU A 152 -14.32 -3.08 15.37
N SER A 153 -15.25 -3.44 16.26
CA SER A 153 -15.09 -3.22 17.70
C SER A 153 -13.86 -3.92 18.26
N GLU A 154 -13.62 -5.19 17.88
CA GLU A 154 -12.42 -5.94 18.30
C GLU A 154 -11.13 -5.24 17.86
N VAL A 155 -11.07 -4.74 16.63
CA VAL A 155 -9.88 -4.02 16.13
C VAL A 155 -9.71 -2.69 16.86
N ILE A 156 -10.79 -1.94 17.06
CA ILE A 156 -10.81 -0.66 17.80
C ILE A 156 -10.31 -0.85 19.24
N ASP A 157 -10.81 -1.87 19.95
CA ASP A 157 -10.41 -2.19 21.31
C ASP A 157 -8.92 -2.54 21.38
N GLN A 158 -8.45 -3.37 20.45
CA GLN A 158 -7.02 -3.72 20.38
C GLN A 158 -6.14 -2.52 20.06
N MET A 159 -6.59 -1.59 19.21
CA MET A 159 -5.86 -0.35 18.93
C MET A 159 -5.76 0.50 20.20
N TRP A 160 -6.87 0.67 20.94
CA TRP A 160 -6.88 1.46 22.18
C TRP A 160 -5.96 0.89 23.27
N GLN A 161 -5.81 -0.43 23.33
CA GLN A 161 -4.92 -1.15 24.25
C GLN A 161 -3.46 -1.23 23.76
N THR A 162 -3.17 -0.79 22.54
CA THR A 162 -1.81 -0.80 21.98
C THR A 162 -1.15 0.54 22.26
N ASP A 163 0.05 0.52 22.84
CA ASP A 163 0.88 1.72 22.95
C ASP A 163 1.32 2.19 21.56
N GLU A 164 0.77 3.33 21.12
CA GLU A 164 1.01 3.89 19.79
C GLU A 164 2.42 4.46 19.66
N LEU A 165 3.01 4.90 20.77
CA LEU A 165 4.31 5.55 20.78
C LEU A 165 5.43 4.51 20.77
N ARG A 166 6.40 4.73 19.89
CA ARG A 166 7.69 4.06 19.99
C ARG A 166 8.44 4.58 21.22
N GLN A 167 8.79 3.70 22.15
CA GLN A 167 9.63 4.06 23.30
C GLN A 167 11.09 4.32 22.89
N VAL A 168 11.52 3.79 21.74
CA VAL A 168 12.88 3.94 21.20
C VAL A 168 12.77 4.40 19.75
N ARG A 169 13.63 5.36 19.36
CA ARG A 169 13.73 5.84 17.98
C ARG A 169 14.06 4.66 17.04
N PRO A 170 13.36 4.50 15.90
CA PRO A 170 13.66 3.43 14.97
C PRO A 170 15.10 3.53 14.45
N THR A 171 15.73 2.37 14.26
CA THR A 171 17.02 2.29 13.57
C THR A 171 16.79 2.41 12.05
N PRO A 172 17.83 2.75 11.25
CA PRO A 172 17.70 2.74 9.79
C PRO A 172 17.26 1.37 9.24
N VAL A 173 17.61 0.28 9.92
CA VAL A 173 17.19 -1.08 9.57
C VAL A 173 15.69 -1.27 9.80
N ASP A 174 15.14 -0.73 10.89
CA ASP A 174 13.69 -0.79 11.16
C ASP A 174 12.89 -0.04 10.10
N GLU A 175 13.37 1.14 9.68
CA GLU A 175 12.75 1.91 8.61
C GLU A 175 12.81 1.17 7.27
N ALA A 176 13.94 0.52 6.96
CA ALA A 176 14.06 -0.27 5.75
C ALA A 176 13.08 -1.45 5.74
N ARG A 177 12.92 -2.15 6.88
CA ARG A 177 11.93 -3.23 7.03
C ARG A 177 10.49 -2.73 6.84
N ASN A 178 10.19 -1.52 7.33
CA ASN A 178 8.88 -0.90 7.12
C ASN A 178 8.61 -0.61 5.64
N ALA A 179 9.57 0.01 4.95
CA ALA A 179 9.43 0.28 3.51
C ALA A 179 9.29 -1.00 2.68
N ILE A 180 10.06 -2.04 2.98
CA ILE A 180 9.97 -3.34 2.29
C ILE A 180 8.59 -3.98 2.47
N TYR A 181 7.99 -3.85 3.66
CA TYR A 181 6.64 -4.35 3.90
C TYR A 181 5.59 -3.71 2.97
N TYR A 182 5.64 -2.39 2.79
CA TYR A 182 4.75 -1.70 1.85
C TYR A 182 5.08 -2.06 0.41
N LEU A 183 6.36 -2.08 0.06
CA LEU A 183 6.82 -2.43 -1.27
C LEU A 183 6.35 -3.83 -1.67
N ASN A 184 6.35 -4.78 -0.74
CA ASN A 184 5.85 -6.13 -0.99
C ASN A 184 4.41 -6.10 -1.51
N SER A 185 3.49 -5.45 -0.79
CA SER A 185 2.08 -5.37 -1.20
C SER A 185 1.88 -4.58 -2.49
N ILE A 186 2.70 -3.54 -2.72
CA ILE A 186 2.67 -2.81 -3.99
C ILE A 186 3.08 -3.72 -5.15
N LEU A 187 4.15 -4.50 -4.99
CA LEU A 187 4.68 -5.38 -6.05
C LEU A 187 3.80 -6.61 -6.30
N THR A 188 3.19 -7.17 -5.26
CA THR A 188 2.40 -8.41 -5.40
C THR A 188 0.94 -8.16 -5.75
N ASP A 189 0.38 -7.00 -5.36
CA ASP A 189 -1.06 -6.76 -5.47
C ASP A 189 -1.34 -5.59 -6.42
N ALA A 190 -0.86 -4.39 -6.09
CA ALA A 190 -1.29 -3.17 -6.77
C ALA A 190 -0.67 -2.98 -8.16
N MET A 191 0.62 -3.32 -8.33
CA MET A 191 1.33 -3.14 -9.58
C MET A 191 0.82 -4.08 -10.69
N PRO A 192 0.61 -5.39 -10.46
CA PRO A 192 0.04 -6.27 -11.47
C PRO A 192 -1.33 -5.81 -11.98
N GLU A 193 -2.24 -5.43 -11.07
CA GLU A 193 -3.57 -4.90 -11.43
C GLU A 193 -3.43 -3.63 -12.31
N MET A 194 -2.67 -2.64 -11.87
CA MET A 194 -2.50 -1.39 -12.61
C MET A 194 -1.79 -1.58 -13.96
N LEU A 195 -0.82 -2.49 -14.08
CA LEU A 195 -0.19 -2.78 -15.37
C LEU A 195 -1.13 -3.54 -16.32
N SER A 196 -2.00 -4.40 -15.78
CA SER A 196 -3.07 -5.05 -16.57
C SER A 196 -4.04 -4.01 -17.10
N ASP A 197 -4.55 -3.12 -16.23
CA ASP A 197 -5.46 -2.03 -16.63
C ASP A 197 -4.83 -1.14 -17.70
N LEU A 198 -3.54 -0.79 -17.55
CA LEU A 198 -2.82 -0.02 -18.56
C LEU A 198 -2.70 -0.78 -19.89
N SER A 199 -2.37 -2.07 -19.84
CA SER A 199 -2.27 -2.90 -21.04
C SER A 199 -3.61 -2.98 -21.78
N ASP A 200 -4.72 -3.16 -21.07
CA ASP A 200 -6.05 -3.24 -21.66
C ASP A 200 -6.45 -1.90 -22.32
N LEU A 201 -6.19 -0.77 -21.64
CA LEU A 201 -6.44 0.56 -22.18
C LEU A 201 -5.62 0.85 -23.44
N LEU A 202 -4.34 0.48 -23.46
CA LEU A 202 -3.49 0.63 -24.66
C LEU A 202 -3.97 -0.27 -25.80
N GLY A 203 -4.42 -1.48 -25.47
CA GLY A 203 -4.98 -2.44 -26.41
C GLY A 203 -6.23 -1.93 -27.15
N GLU A 204 -7.08 -1.12 -26.51
CA GLU A 204 -8.22 -0.46 -27.16
C GLU A 204 -7.81 0.42 -28.35
N HIS A 205 -6.56 0.91 -28.36
CA HIS A 205 -5.98 1.74 -29.42
C HIS A 205 -4.96 0.99 -30.30
N GLY A 206 -4.81 -0.33 -30.14
CA GLY A 206 -3.83 -1.13 -30.88
C GLY A 206 -2.37 -0.89 -30.47
N VAL A 207 -2.13 -0.31 -29.30
CA VAL A 207 -0.80 -0.09 -28.71
C VAL A 207 -0.50 -1.22 -27.73
N THR A 208 0.75 -1.68 -27.69
CA THR A 208 1.16 -2.79 -26.81
C THR A 208 2.12 -2.28 -25.75
N LEU A 209 1.86 -2.65 -24.50
CA LEU A 209 2.83 -2.48 -23.42
C LEU A 209 3.94 -3.55 -23.58
N PRO A 210 5.22 -3.17 -23.76
CA PRO A 210 6.27 -4.16 -23.98
C PRO A 210 6.47 -5.04 -22.73
N SER A 211 6.45 -6.35 -22.91
CA SER A 211 6.62 -7.31 -21.80
C SER A 211 8.01 -7.30 -21.16
N GLN A 212 9.01 -6.75 -21.87
CA GLN A 212 10.40 -6.67 -21.41
C GLN A 212 10.74 -5.33 -20.75
N THR A 213 9.85 -4.34 -20.78
CA THR A 213 10.07 -3.07 -20.09
C THR A 213 9.38 -3.08 -18.73
N ALA A 214 10.08 -2.53 -17.74
CA ALA A 214 9.51 -2.24 -16.42
C ALA A 214 9.29 -0.72 -16.34
N PRO A 215 8.15 -0.20 -16.82
CA PRO A 215 7.91 1.24 -16.89
C PRO A 215 7.85 1.89 -15.50
N ILE A 216 7.70 1.09 -14.45
CA ILE A 216 7.67 1.54 -13.06
C ILE A 216 8.72 0.76 -12.26
N ARG A 217 9.63 1.49 -11.63
CA ARG A 217 10.68 0.95 -10.77
C ARG A 217 10.67 1.65 -9.43
N PHE A 218 11.01 0.95 -8.36
CA PHE A 218 11.08 1.57 -7.03
C PHE A 218 12.53 1.72 -6.58
N GLY A 219 12.83 2.88 -6.02
CA GLY A 219 14.09 3.12 -5.32
C GLY A 219 13.87 3.38 -3.83
N SER A 220 14.95 3.39 -3.06
CA SER A 220 14.92 3.75 -1.65
C SER A 220 16.20 4.48 -1.26
N TRP A 221 16.05 5.55 -0.48
CA TRP A 221 17.15 6.24 0.19
C TRP A 221 17.41 5.68 1.59
N ILE A 222 16.53 4.84 2.13
CA ILE A 222 16.65 4.31 3.48
C ILE A 222 17.89 3.42 3.59
N GLY A 223 18.83 3.82 4.44
CA GLY A 223 20.10 3.11 4.60
C GLY A 223 21.18 3.47 3.56
N GLY A 224 20.85 4.26 2.55
CA GLY A 224 21.78 4.78 1.55
C GLY A 224 22.14 6.25 1.78
N ASP A 225 21.14 7.08 2.10
CA ASP A 225 21.34 8.48 2.43
C ASP A 225 22.01 8.64 3.80
N ARG A 226 23.12 9.37 3.81
CA ARG A 226 23.98 9.59 4.98
C ARG A 226 24.04 11.05 5.39
N ASP A 227 23.41 11.94 4.64
CA ASP A 227 23.53 13.36 4.90
C ASP A 227 22.95 13.68 6.28
N GLY A 228 23.78 14.25 7.15
CA GLY A 228 23.42 14.57 8.54
C GLY A 228 23.05 13.39 9.45
N ASN A 229 23.22 12.12 9.04
CA ASN A 229 22.79 10.96 9.84
C ASN A 229 23.94 9.97 10.15
N PRO A 230 24.60 10.08 11.34
CA PRO A 230 25.71 9.20 11.71
C PRO A 230 25.29 7.74 11.93
N ASN A 231 23.99 7.46 12.04
CA ASN A 231 23.49 6.10 12.26
C ASN A 231 23.51 5.24 10.97
N VAL A 232 23.72 5.86 9.80
CA VAL A 232 23.80 5.15 8.51
C VAL A 232 25.26 4.82 8.20
N THR A 233 25.76 3.74 8.80
CA THR A 233 27.14 3.25 8.60
C THR A 233 27.25 2.29 7.40
N PRO A 234 28.46 1.96 6.89
CA PRO A 234 28.60 1.00 5.80
C PRO A 234 28.07 -0.39 6.14
N ALA A 235 28.17 -0.78 7.41
CA ALA A 235 27.61 -2.04 7.89
C ALA A 235 26.08 -2.03 7.80
N VAL A 236 25.44 -0.93 8.21
CA VAL A 236 23.97 -0.75 8.13
C VAL A 236 23.50 -0.76 6.67
N THR A 237 24.18 -0.05 5.76
CA THR A 237 23.86 -0.08 4.33
C THR A 237 23.94 -1.50 3.77
N ARG A 238 25.01 -2.25 4.09
CA ARG A 238 25.17 -3.65 3.65
C ARG A 238 24.06 -4.54 4.21
N GLU A 239 23.72 -4.40 5.49
CA GLU A 239 22.65 -5.17 6.11
C GLU A 239 21.31 -4.92 5.42
N ILE A 240 20.99 -3.66 5.14
CA ILE A 240 19.74 -3.29 4.45
C ILE A 240 19.69 -3.87 3.03
N LEU A 241 20.78 -3.83 2.28
CA LEU A 241 20.87 -4.46 0.95
C LEU A 241 20.67 -5.97 1.02
N GLN A 242 21.20 -6.65 2.04
CA GLN A 242 20.99 -8.08 2.25
C GLN A 242 19.52 -8.39 2.55
N ILE A 243 18.87 -7.59 3.41
CA ILE A 243 17.44 -7.75 3.71
C ILE A 243 16.61 -7.55 2.44
N GLN A 244 16.88 -6.52 1.66
CA GLN A 244 16.18 -6.27 0.38
C GLN A 244 16.36 -7.44 -0.60
N ASN A 245 17.58 -7.95 -0.75
CA ASN A 245 17.86 -9.10 -1.62
C ASN A 245 17.10 -10.36 -1.17
N GLN A 246 17.13 -10.69 0.13
CA GLN A 246 16.38 -11.83 0.68
C GLN A 246 14.86 -11.68 0.50
N HIS A 247 14.34 -10.46 0.54
CA HIS A 247 12.94 -10.20 0.25
C HIS A 247 12.62 -10.37 -1.23
N ALA A 248 13.46 -9.84 -2.13
CA ALA A 248 13.28 -10.03 -3.57
C ALA A 248 13.25 -11.51 -3.96
N VAL A 249 14.22 -12.30 -3.45
CA VAL A 249 14.26 -13.76 -3.69
C VAL A 249 12.99 -14.44 -3.21
N ARG A 250 12.48 -14.10 -2.02
CA ARG A 250 11.23 -14.69 -1.50
C ARG A 250 10.02 -14.36 -2.35
N ILE A 251 9.91 -13.13 -2.84
CA ILE A 251 8.81 -12.72 -3.73
C ILE A 251 8.89 -13.51 -5.04
N SER A 252 10.09 -13.59 -5.64
CA SER A 252 10.30 -14.33 -6.88
C SER A 252 9.94 -15.82 -6.75
N ILE A 253 10.36 -16.46 -5.65
CA ILE A 253 10.00 -17.87 -5.38
C ILE A 253 8.49 -18.02 -5.27
N ALA A 254 7.81 -17.16 -4.50
CA ALA A 254 6.35 -17.24 -4.35
C ALA A 254 5.60 -17.03 -5.68
N MET A 255 6.10 -16.14 -6.54
CA MET A 255 5.54 -15.94 -7.89
C MET A 255 5.75 -17.18 -8.77
N ILE A 256 6.94 -17.78 -8.74
CA ILE A 256 7.26 -19.02 -9.47
C ILE A 256 6.38 -20.17 -8.97
N ASP A 257 6.25 -20.36 -7.66
CA ASP A 257 5.37 -21.39 -7.09
C ASP A 257 3.91 -21.21 -7.56
N GLY A 258 3.44 -19.97 -7.62
CA GLY A 258 2.14 -19.62 -8.18
C GLY A 258 2.02 -20.02 -9.65
N LEU A 259 3.02 -19.70 -10.48
CA LEU A 259 3.04 -20.06 -11.90
C LEU A 259 3.08 -21.58 -12.10
N ILE A 260 3.91 -22.31 -11.36
CA ILE A 260 3.98 -23.77 -11.39
C ILE A 260 2.60 -24.38 -11.12
N SER A 261 1.86 -23.83 -10.15
CA SER A 261 0.51 -24.33 -9.82
C SER A 261 -0.55 -24.09 -10.91
N ILE A 262 -0.35 -23.10 -11.79
CA ILE A 262 -1.31 -22.71 -12.82
C ILE A 262 -0.95 -23.31 -14.19
N LEU A 263 0.33 -23.34 -14.53
CA LEU A 263 0.86 -23.80 -15.81
C LEU A 263 0.94 -25.33 -15.89
N SER A 264 -0.23 -25.97 -15.92
CA SER A 264 -0.44 -27.42 -16.06
C SER A 264 -0.70 -27.85 -17.50
N ASN A 265 -0.18 -27.09 -18.48
CA ASN A 265 -0.43 -27.34 -19.90
C ASN A 265 0.20 -28.66 -20.34
N SER A 266 -0.65 -29.60 -20.77
CA SER A 266 -0.19 -30.90 -21.24
C SER A 266 0.25 -30.85 -22.70
N THR A 267 1.49 -31.28 -22.95
CA THR A 267 2.03 -31.57 -24.28
C THR A 267 1.21 -32.57 -25.10
N ALA A 268 0.40 -33.40 -24.44
CA ALA A 268 -0.51 -34.33 -25.11
C ALA A 268 -1.77 -33.64 -25.67
N LEU A 269 -2.13 -32.46 -25.15
CA LEU A 269 -3.36 -31.73 -25.50
C LEU A 269 -3.08 -30.45 -26.27
N SER A 270 -2.00 -29.74 -25.93
CA SER A 270 -1.51 -28.56 -26.62
C SER A 270 -0.06 -28.80 -27.05
N GLY A 271 0.27 -28.46 -28.29
CA GLY A 271 1.66 -28.49 -28.75
C GLY A 271 2.56 -27.61 -27.88
N VAL A 272 3.86 -27.88 -27.91
CA VAL A 272 4.88 -27.11 -27.20
C VAL A 272 5.92 -26.63 -28.20
N ASP A 273 6.45 -25.43 -27.99
CA ASP A 273 7.54 -24.91 -28.81
C ASP A 273 8.84 -25.68 -28.53
N GLN A 274 9.62 -25.93 -29.57
CA GLN A 274 10.89 -26.63 -29.45
C GLN A 274 11.91 -25.80 -28.66
N GLU A 275 11.87 -24.47 -28.79
CA GLU A 275 12.75 -23.57 -28.02
C GLU A 275 12.53 -23.74 -26.51
N LEU A 276 11.27 -23.87 -26.08
CA LEU A 276 10.92 -24.09 -24.68
C LEU A 276 11.41 -25.45 -24.18
N LEU A 277 11.23 -26.52 -24.97
CA LEU A 277 11.72 -27.85 -24.61
C LEU A 277 13.26 -27.89 -24.49
N ASP A 278 13.96 -27.22 -25.40
CA ASP A 278 15.42 -27.17 -25.39
C ASP A 278 15.94 -26.39 -24.18
N SER A 279 15.25 -25.31 -23.78
CA SER A 279 15.54 -24.57 -22.54
C SER A 279 15.37 -25.46 -21.32
N ILE A 280 14.22 -26.14 -21.17
CA ILE A 280 13.94 -27.02 -20.03
C ILE A 280 14.98 -28.14 -19.93
N ASN A 281 15.33 -28.77 -21.05
CA ASN A 281 16.36 -29.81 -21.08
C ASN A 281 17.74 -29.28 -20.70
N THR A 282 18.02 -28.01 -20.94
CA THR A 282 19.26 -27.35 -20.52
C THR A 282 19.24 -27.09 -19.01
N ASP A 283 18.13 -26.61 -18.48
CA ASP A 283 17.96 -26.31 -17.05
C ASP A 283 18.01 -27.58 -16.20
N LEU A 284 17.36 -28.67 -16.64
CA LEU A 284 17.39 -29.97 -15.95
C LEU A 284 18.82 -30.53 -15.81
N LYS A 285 19.72 -30.25 -16.76
CA LYS A 285 21.13 -30.67 -16.65
C LYS A 285 21.88 -29.92 -15.54
N ASN A 286 21.42 -28.70 -15.21
CA ASN A 286 21.99 -27.86 -14.16
C ASN A 286 21.36 -28.12 -12.77
N LEU A 287 20.35 -29.00 -12.69
CA LEU A 287 19.64 -29.37 -11.46
C LEU A 287 19.85 -30.87 -11.10
N PRO A 288 21.09 -31.29 -10.75
CA PRO A 288 21.43 -32.70 -10.54
C PRO A 288 20.76 -33.37 -9.32
N GLY A 289 19.99 -32.62 -8.53
CA GLY A 289 19.31 -33.09 -7.31
C GLY A 289 17.79 -33.20 -7.43
N LEU A 290 17.21 -33.02 -8.62
CA LEU A 290 15.76 -33.12 -8.79
C LEU A 290 15.28 -34.56 -8.58
N ASP A 291 14.22 -34.76 -7.80
CA ASP A 291 13.65 -36.09 -7.58
C ASP A 291 13.09 -36.62 -8.91
N ARG A 292 13.58 -37.79 -9.32
CA ARG A 292 13.16 -38.49 -10.54
C ARG A 292 11.65 -38.71 -10.58
N ARG A 293 11.01 -38.85 -9.42
CA ARG A 293 9.55 -39.01 -9.30
C ARG A 293 8.80 -37.74 -9.72
N VAL A 294 9.36 -36.56 -9.53
CA VAL A 294 8.76 -35.28 -9.96
C VAL A 294 8.77 -35.19 -11.49
N LEU A 295 9.89 -35.58 -12.11
CA LEU A 295 10.00 -35.65 -13.58
C LEU A 295 9.01 -36.64 -14.19
N GLU A 296 8.81 -37.79 -13.54
CA GLU A 296 7.88 -38.81 -14.02
C GLU A 296 6.41 -38.40 -13.87
N LEU A 297 6.06 -37.72 -12.76
CA LEU A 297 4.71 -37.23 -12.52
C LEU A 297 4.31 -36.10 -13.48
N ASN A 298 5.26 -35.23 -13.83
CA ASN A 298 5.01 -34.04 -14.65
C ASN A 298 5.54 -34.20 -16.09
N ALA A 299 5.80 -35.43 -16.55
CA ALA A 299 6.44 -35.71 -17.85
C ALA A 299 5.68 -35.14 -19.06
N GLN A 300 4.35 -34.95 -18.94
CA GLN A 300 3.53 -34.34 -19.98
C GLN A 300 3.26 -32.85 -19.74
N GLU A 301 3.65 -32.30 -18.59
CA GLU A 301 3.48 -30.91 -18.16
C GLU A 301 4.87 -30.26 -18.01
N PRO A 302 5.51 -29.87 -19.12
CA PRO A 302 6.91 -29.45 -19.15
C PRO A 302 7.18 -28.23 -18.26
N THR A 303 6.20 -27.32 -18.13
CA THR A 303 6.27 -26.12 -17.27
C THR A 303 6.12 -26.40 -15.78
N ALA A 304 5.58 -27.56 -15.40
CA ALA A 304 5.42 -27.99 -14.00
C ALA A 304 6.61 -28.82 -13.50
N SER A 305 7.51 -29.23 -14.40
CA SER A 305 8.70 -30.05 -14.10
C SER A 305 9.97 -29.23 -13.83
N SER A 306 9.95 -27.93 -14.15
CA SER A 306 11.05 -26.95 -14.07
C SER A 306 10.88 -26.00 -12.89
#